data_AF-A0A960JLG8-F1
#
_entry.id   AF-A0A960JLG8-F1
#
_cell.length_a   1.000
_cell.length_b   1.000
_cell.length_c   1.000
_cell.angle_alpha   90.00
_cell.angle_beta   90.00
_cell.angle_gamma   90.00
#
_symmetry.space_group_name_H-M   'P 1'
#
loop_
_entity.id
_entity.type
_entity.pdbx_description
1 polymer ?
#
loop_
_entity_poly.entity_id
_entity_poly.type
_entity_poly.pdbx_seq_one_letter_code
_entity_poly.pdbx_strand_id
1 'polypeptide(L)'
;EEDLGTWYGEPTAETRDVFFRQARLMRLDDLRTRPDVEPLSDRLWRRYGRRAFAMLEAIRADPSMGEDILGGTDYLRVELYLAASTEMVTRLEDFMRRRSKIEQVVPNADLGDTEGLREVCDILFGEAAEAKLAEFLRGPYGANPAPGSPQAHQRA
;
A
#
# COMPACT_ATOMS: atom_id res chain seq x y z
N GLU A 1 4.41 31.16 -28.06
CA GLU A 1 4.30 30.85 -26.62
C GLU A 1 5.55 30.06 -26.28
N GLU A 2 6.39 30.55 -25.38
CA GLU A 2 7.64 29.85 -25.02
C GLU A 2 7.30 28.60 -24.21
N ASP A 3 7.93 27.47 -24.56
CA ASP A 3 7.85 26.23 -23.79
C ASP A 3 8.55 26.44 -22.45
N LEU A 4 7.77 26.53 -21.38
CA LEU A 4 8.26 26.72 -20.01
C LEU A 4 9.02 25.49 -19.48
N GLY A 5 9.14 24.40 -20.25
CA GLY A 5 9.78 23.15 -19.83
C GLY A 5 9.01 22.43 -18.73
N THR A 6 7.76 22.83 -18.49
CA THR A 6 6.86 22.23 -17.51
C THR A 6 5.93 21.27 -18.24
N TRP A 7 6.17 19.98 -18.11
CA TRP A 7 5.23 18.97 -18.61
C TRP A 7 3.90 19.08 -17.87
N TYR A 8 2.79 18.98 -18.59
CA TYR A 8 1.46 19.10 -18.00
C TYR A 8 1.25 18.03 -16.92
N GLY A 9 1.00 18.46 -15.68
CA GLY A 9 0.78 17.59 -14.53
C GLY A 9 2.04 17.30 -13.68
N GLU A 10 3.24 17.68 -14.13
CA GLU A 10 4.43 17.56 -13.29
C GLU A 10 4.45 18.65 -12.22
N PRO A 11 4.73 18.30 -10.95
CA PRO A 11 4.93 19.30 -9.91
C PRO A 11 6.16 20.15 -10.21
N THR A 12 6.07 21.46 -9.99
CA THR A 12 7.22 22.37 -10.13
C THR A 12 8.31 22.04 -9.11
N ALA A 13 9.56 22.45 -9.40
CA ALA A 13 10.66 22.34 -8.44
C ALA A 13 10.32 22.99 -7.08
N GLU A 14 9.61 24.12 -7.10
CA GLU A 14 9.13 24.78 -5.88
C GLU A 14 8.14 23.91 -5.10
N THR A 15 7.21 23.23 -5.80
CA THR A 15 6.27 22.31 -5.16
C THR A 15 7.00 21.14 -4.49
N ARG A 16 8.05 20.62 -5.16
CA ARG A 16 8.93 19.59 -4.61
C ARG A 16 9.61 20.08 -3.33
N ASP A 17 10.19 21.27 -3.36
CA ASP A 17 10.89 21.80 -2.18
C ASP A 17 9.95 22.06 -1.01
N VAL A 18 8.71 22.50 -1.27
CA VAL A 18 7.68 22.64 -0.22
C VAL A 18 7.38 21.27 0.41
N PHE A 19 7.20 20.22 -0.40
CA PHE A 19 6.94 18.88 0.10
C PHE A 19 8.08 18.39 1.01
N PHE A 20 9.34 18.46 0.55
CA PHE A 20 10.48 17.98 1.34
C PHE A 20 10.69 18.81 2.61
N ARG A 21 10.39 20.11 2.59
CA ARG A 21 10.39 20.92 3.83
C ARG A 21 9.36 20.43 4.84
N GLN A 22 8.12 20.13 4.41
CA GLN A 22 7.07 19.62 5.30
C GLN A 22 7.44 18.24 5.85
N ALA A 23 7.87 17.31 4.99
CA ALA A 23 8.31 15.98 5.40
C ALA A 23 9.43 16.04 6.45
N ARG A 24 10.40 16.94 6.28
CA ARG A 24 11.48 17.16 7.24
C ARG A 24 10.99 17.72 8.58
N LEU A 25 10.10 18.71 8.56
CA LEU A 25 9.58 19.34 9.78
C LEU A 25 8.78 18.37 10.65
N MET A 26 8.06 17.42 10.02
CA MET A 26 7.34 16.37 10.73
C MET A 26 8.18 15.12 11.02
N ARG A 27 9.48 15.13 10.69
CA ARG A 27 10.40 14.01 10.87
C ARG A 27 9.88 12.71 10.24
N LEU A 28 9.29 12.81 9.04
CA LEU A 28 8.63 11.70 8.35
C LEU A 28 9.56 10.48 8.21
N ASP A 29 10.82 10.72 7.84
CA ASP A 29 11.78 9.65 7.59
C ASP A 29 12.18 8.91 8.88
N ASP A 30 11.99 9.51 10.05
CA ASP A 30 12.25 8.88 11.34
C ASP A 30 11.19 7.83 11.71
N LEU A 31 10.06 7.77 10.99
CA LEU A 31 9.04 6.72 11.16
C LEU A 31 9.54 5.36 10.66
N ARG A 32 10.61 5.33 9.86
CA ARG A 32 11.25 4.09 9.44
C ARG A 32 12.24 3.58 10.47
N THR A 33 12.09 2.30 10.82
CA THR A 33 12.97 1.59 11.74
C THR A 33 14.10 0.81 11.04
N ARG A 34 13.96 0.55 9.73
CA ARG A 34 14.92 -0.22 8.92
C ARG A 34 15.84 0.72 8.11
N PRO A 35 17.17 0.69 8.33
CA PRO A 35 18.11 1.64 7.72
C PRO A 35 18.44 1.34 6.24
N ASP A 36 18.11 0.15 5.74
CA ASP A 36 18.39 -0.30 4.36
C ASP A 36 17.28 0.06 3.36
N VAL A 37 16.23 0.75 3.80
CA VAL A 37 15.07 1.05 2.97
C VAL A 37 15.01 2.54 2.61
N GLU A 38 14.56 2.84 1.39
CA GLU A 38 14.36 4.21 0.87
C GLU A 38 13.61 5.08 1.90
N PRO A 39 14.03 6.35 2.13
CA PRO A 39 13.29 7.28 2.97
C PRO A 39 11.83 7.42 2.53
N LEU A 40 10.92 7.63 3.48
CA LEU A 40 9.48 7.77 3.17
C LEU A 40 9.22 9.01 2.32
N SER A 41 9.93 10.10 2.58
CA SER A 41 9.81 11.35 1.84
C SER A 41 10.12 11.16 0.35
N ASP A 42 11.26 10.55 0.02
CA ASP A 42 11.66 10.24 -1.36
C ASP A 42 10.65 9.33 -2.06
N ARG A 43 10.24 8.25 -1.38
CA ARG A 43 9.27 7.29 -1.92
C ARG A 43 7.93 7.94 -2.25
N LEU A 44 7.35 8.65 -1.28
CA LEU A 44 6.02 9.24 -1.44
C LEU A 44 6.03 10.29 -2.56
N TRP A 45 7.07 11.12 -2.64
CA TRP A 45 7.22 12.08 -3.73
C TRP A 45 7.32 11.39 -5.09
N ARG A 46 8.22 10.40 -5.21
CA ARG A 46 8.47 9.68 -6.46
C ARG A 46 7.22 8.97 -6.99
N ARG A 47 6.37 8.45 -6.11
CA ARG A 47 5.20 7.66 -6.50
C ARG A 47 3.91 8.48 -6.65
N TYR A 48 3.73 9.51 -5.83
CA TYR A 48 2.45 10.23 -5.73
C TYR A 48 2.54 11.71 -6.08
N GLY A 49 3.74 12.29 -6.16
CA GLY A 49 3.96 13.69 -6.50
C GLY A 49 3.09 14.62 -5.66
N ARG A 50 2.27 15.46 -6.31
CA ARG A 50 1.35 16.38 -5.61
C ARG A 50 0.33 15.68 -4.71
N ARG A 51 -0.05 14.43 -5.00
CA ARG A 51 -0.99 13.68 -4.13
C ARG A 51 -0.36 13.32 -2.78
N ALA A 52 0.98 13.30 -2.69
CA ALA A 52 1.69 13.02 -1.46
C ALA A 52 1.43 14.05 -0.34
N PHE A 53 0.99 15.28 -0.67
CA PHE A 53 0.62 16.27 0.35
C PHE A 53 -0.55 15.80 1.23
N ALA A 54 -1.60 15.23 0.63
CA ALA A 54 -2.70 14.67 1.40
C ALA A 54 -2.25 13.48 2.27
N MET A 55 -1.23 12.76 1.82
CA MET A 55 -0.63 11.66 2.57
C MET A 55 0.20 12.17 3.76
N LEU A 56 0.95 13.27 3.62
CA LEU A 56 1.63 13.91 4.75
C LEU A 56 0.62 14.37 5.81
N GLU A 57 -0.50 14.94 5.40
CA GLU A 57 -1.55 15.36 6.33
C GLU A 57 -2.18 14.19 7.07
N ALA A 58 -2.43 13.08 6.37
CA ALA A 58 -2.92 11.85 7.00
C ALA A 58 -1.92 11.30 8.03
N ILE A 59 -0.63 11.22 7.68
CA ILE A 59 0.43 10.75 8.58
C ILE A 59 0.64 11.70 9.77
N ARG A 60 0.48 13.00 9.56
CA ARG A 60 0.57 14.00 10.63
C ARG A 60 -0.57 13.87 11.63
N ALA A 61 -1.77 13.56 11.15
CA ALA A 61 -2.94 13.32 11.99
C ALA A 61 -2.85 11.97 12.73
N ASP A 62 -2.32 10.94 12.06
CA ASP A 62 -2.16 9.59 12.59
C ASP A 62 -0.82 8.99 12.10
N PRO A 63 0.22 8.95 12.96
CA PRO A 63 1.53 8.41 12.59
C PRO A 63 1.49 6.95 12.11
N SER A 64 0.51 6.15 12.52
CA SER A 64 0.38 4.75 12.09
C SER A 64 0.13 4.63 10.58
N MET A 65 -0.36 5.70 9.93
CA MET A 65 -0.50 5.78 8.48
C MET A 65 0.83 5.66 7.72
N GLY A 66 1.95 5.94 8.39
CA GLY A 66 3.31 5.81 7.87
C GLY A 66 3.93 4.42 8.04
N GLU A 67 3.22 3.48 8.65
CA GLU A 67 3.70 2.12 8.92
C GLU A 67 3.28 1.13 7.83
N ASP A 68 4.01 0.01 7.74
CA ASP A 68 3.72 -1.12 6.86
C ASP A 68 2.49 -1.89 7.36
N ILE A 69 1.50 -2.08 6.49
CA ILE A 69 0.23 -2.71 6.85
C ILE A 69 0.28 -4.25 6.85
N LEU A 70 1.22 -4.85 6.13
CA LEU A 70 1.30 -6.31 5.95
C LEU A 70 2.65 -6.89 6.37
N GLY A 71 3.39 -6.19 7.24
CA GLY A 71 4.60 -6.71 7.87
C GLY A 71 5.63 -7.26 6.90
N GLY A 72 6.41 -6.40 6.24
CA GLY A 72 7.49 -6.79 5.33
C GLY A 72 7.19 -6.54 3.85
N THR A 73 6.03 -5.97 3.53
CA THR A 73 5.69 -5.55 2.16
C THR A 73 6.22 -4.17 1.81
N ASP A 74 6.57 -3.39 2.84
CA ASP A 74 6.72 -1.95 2.79
C ASP A 74 5.49 -1.22 2.26
N TYR A 75 4.31 -1.83 2.13
CA TYR A 75 3.12 -1.14 1.66
C TYR A 75 2.49 -0.35 2.81
N LEU A 76 2.47 0.97 2.70
CA LEU A 76 2.06 1.82 3.83
C LEU A 76 0.54 1.87 3.96
N ARG A 77 0.04 2.00 5.19
CA ARG A 77 -1.39 2.24 5.44
C ARG A 77 -1.94 3.42 4.65
N VAL A 78 -1.21 4.53 4.57
CA VAL A 78 -1.62 5.70 3.79
C VAL A 78 -1.79 5.42 2.29
N GLU A 79 -0.99 4.51 1.72
CA GLU A 79 -1.11 4.10 0.32
C GLU A 79 -2.40 3.29 0.12
N LEU A 80 -2.78 2.47 1.10
CA LEU A 80 -4.02 1.69 1.06
C LEU A 80 -5.25 2.59 1.08
N TYR A 81 -5.32 3.57 1.98
CA TYR A 81 -6.44 4.52 2.03
C TYR A 81 -6.55 5.33 0.73
N LEU A 82 -5.42 5.69 0.13
CA LEU A 82 -5.40 6.34 -1.17
C LEU A 82 -5.95 5.42 -2.28
N ALA A 83 -5.58 4.14 -2.27
CA ALA A 83 -6.10 3.16 -3.22
C ALA A 83 -7.61 2.93 -3.02
N ALA A 84 -8.06 2.73 -1.79
CA ALA A 84 -9.47 2.55 -1.44
C ALA A 84 -10.35 3.68 -1.99
N SER A 85 -9.87 4.93 -1.87
CA SER A 85 -10.62 6.13 -2.27
C SER A 85 -10.53 6.47 -3.76
N THR A 86 -9.54 5.96 -4.50
CA THR A 86 -9.29 6.42 -5.89
C THR A 86 -9.15 5.33 -6.94
N GLU A 87 -8.96 4.07 -6.54
CA GLU A 87 -8.53 3.01 -7.44
C GLU A 87 -9.61 1.99 -7.80
N MET A 88 -10.83 2.13 -7.24
CA MET A 88 -11.98 1.24 -7.48
C MET A 88 -11.63 -0.24 -7.29
N VAL A 89 -11.04 -0.56 -6.15
CA VAL A 89 -10.71 -1.95 -5.79
C VAL A 89 -12.00 -2.69 -5.43
N THR A 90 -12.31 -3.78 -6.14
CA THR A 90 -13.53 -4.58 -5.92
C THR A 90 -13.26 -6.01 -5.45
N ARG A 91 -12.00 -6.45 -5.52
CA ARG A 91 -11.51 -7.77 -5.11
C ARG A 91 -10.13 -7.64 -4.48
N LEU A 92 -9.90 -8.39 -3.40
CA LEU A 92 -8.60 -8.40 -2.73
C LEU A 92 -7.49 -8.88 -3.68
N GLU A 93 -7.75 -9.91 -4.51
CA GLU A 93 -6.79 -10.40 -5.51
C GLU A 93 -6.30 -9.28 -6.47
N ASP A 94 -7.21 -8.44 -6.97
CA ASP A 94 -6.83 -7.33 -7.88
C ASP A 94 -5.90 -6.33 -7.17
N PHE A 95 -6.18 -6.07 -5.89
CA PHE A 95 -5.31 -5.24 -5.07
C PHE A 95 -3.94 -5.88 -4.85
N MET A 96 -3.89 -7.14 -4.39
CA MET A 96 -2.65 -7.86 -4.07
C MET A 96 -1.71 -7.99 -5.28
N ARG A 97 -2.29 -8.12 -6.49
CA ARG A 97 -1.53 -8.40 -7.73
C ARG A 97 -1.23 -7.19 -8.60
N ARG A 98 -2.17 -6.24 -8.72
CA ARG A 98 -2.10 -5.16 -9.71
C ARG A 98 -1.94 -3.77 -9.12
N ARG A 99 -2.50 -3.51 -7.93
CA ARG A 99 -2.50 -2.18 -7.30
C ARG A 99 -1.50 -2.06 -6.16
N SER A 100 -1.10 -3.19 -5.59
CA SER A 100 -0.03 -3.29 -4.61
C SER A 100 1.10 -4.15 -5.17
N LYS A 101 2.34 -3.82 -4.78
CA LYS A 101 3.52 -4.62 -5.17
C LYS A 101 3.65 -5.87 -4.29
N ILE A 102 2.63 -6.19 -3.49
CA ILE A 102 2.68 -7.14 -2.37
C ILE A 102 3.01 -8.55 -2.85
N GLU A 103 2.29 -9.08 -3.84
CA GLU A 103 2.57 -10.42 -4.40
C GLU A 103 3.97 -10.55 -5.05
N GLN A 104 4.61 -9.43 -5.40
CA GLN A 104 5.96 -9.45 -5.99
C GLN A 104 7.07 -9.47 -4.94
N VAL A 105 6.76 -9.15 -3.68
CA VAL A 105 7.76 -8.98 -2.61
C VAL A 105 7.53 -9.91 -1.42
N VAL A 106 6.33 -10.49 -1.27
CA VAL A 106 6.02 -11.46 -0.21
C VAL A 106 5.86 -12.86 -0.80
N PRO A 107 6.62 -13.86 -0.30
CA PRO A 107 6.37 -15.26 -0.62
C PRO A 107 4.96 -15.67 -0.16
N ASN A 108 4.21 -16.41 -0.98
CA ASN A 108 2.83 -16.85 -0.66
C ASN A 108 2.67 -17.55 0.71
N ALA A 109 3.74 -18.06 1.30
CA ALA A 109 3.76 -18.70 2.62
C ALA A 109 3.69 -17.70 3.81
N ASP A 110 4.10 -16.44 3.60
CA ASP A 110 4.14 -15.39 4.63
C ASP A 110 2.87 -14.52 4.65
N LEU A 111 1.95 -14.72 3.69
CA LEU A 111 0.59 -14.14 3.72
C LEU A 111 -0.30 -14.71 4.83
N GLY A 112 0.25 -15.56 5.71
CA GLY A 112 -0.43 -16.14 6.87
C GLY A 112 -0.77 -15.13 7.96
N ASP A 113 -0.30 -13.87 7.86
CA ASP A 113 -0.76 -12.78 8.71
C ASP A 113 -2.21 -12.41 8.38
N THR A 114 -3.12 -13.15 9.01
CA THR A 114 -4.56 -12.98 8.85
C THR A 114 -5.05 -11.67 9.45
N GLU A 115 -4.28 -11.07 10.38
CA GLU A 115 -4.63 -9.81 11.03
C GLU A 115 -4.41 -8.65 10.05
N GLY A 116 -3.23 -8.56 9.44
CA GLY A 116 -2.96 -7.57 8.41
C GLY A 116 -3.88 -7.69 7.19
N LEU A 117 -4.17 -8.92 6.73
CA LEU A 117 -5.12 -9.13 5.62
C LEU A 117 -6.55 -8.72 5.98
N ARG A 118 -6.98 -8.93 7.23
CA ARG A 118 -8.28 -8.46 7.71
C ARG A 118 -8.33 -6.94 7.73
N GLU A 119 -7.29 -6.29 8.27
CA GLU A 119 -7.17 -4.82 8.27
C GLU A 119 -7.26 -4.25 6.85
N VAL A 120 -6.55 -4.86 5.88
CA VAL A 120 -6.63 -4.48 4.46
C VAL A 120 -8.07 -4.60 3.94
N CYS A 121 -8.75 -5.71 4.23
CA CYS A 121 -10.13 -5.91 3.81
C CYS A 121 -11.11 -4.91 4.44
N ASP A 122 -10.93 -4.58 5.72
CA ASP A 122 -11.76 -3.59 6.43
C ASP A 122 -11.65 -2.22 5.77
N ILE A 123 -10.42 -1.80 5.44
CA ILE A 123 -10.17 -0.51 4.79
C ILE A 123 -10.71 -0.47 3.36
N LEU A 124 -10.56 -1.55 2.58
CA LEU A 124 -10.99 -1.58 1.18
C LEU A 124 -12.49 -1.79 0.99
N PHE A 125 -13.13 -2.56 1.88
CA PHE A 125 -14.46 -3.10 1.63
C PHE A 125 -15.48 -2.84 2.75
N GLY A 126 -15.06 -2.34 3.92
CA GLY A 126 -15.94 -2.03 5.03
C GLY A 126 -16.78 -3.24 5.44
N GLU A 127 -18.12 -3.13 5.41
CA GLU A 127 -19.04 -4.20 5.78
C GLU A 127 -18.84 -5.50 4.97
N ALA A 128 -18.27 -5.42 3.76
CA ALA A 128 -17.99 -6.59 2.92
C ALA A 128 -16.63 -7.26 3.21
N ALA A 129 -15.85 -6.78 4.18
CA ALA A 129 -14.49 -7.23 4.46
C ALA A 129 -14.38 -8.73 4.68
N GLU A 130 -15.16 -9.30 5.60
CA GLU A 130 -15.14 -10.74 5.91
C GLU A 130 -15.50 -11.60 4.68
N ALA A 131 -16.49 -11.16 3.89
CA ALA A 131 -16.88 -11.86 2.67
C ALA A 131 -15.76 -11.85 1.62
N LYS A 132 -15.06 -10.71 1.49
CA LYS A 132 -13.96 -10.51 0.54
C LYS A 132 -12.68 -11.25 0.95
N LEU A 133 -12.39 -11.29 2.24
CA LEU A 133 -11.29 -12.09 2.79
C LEU A 133 -11.54 -13.58 2.53
N ALA A 134 -12.76 -14.06 2.82
CA ALA A 134 -13.13 -15.44 2.58
C ALA A 134 -13.15 -15.81 1.08
N GLU A 135 -13.54 -14.87 0.20
CA GLU A 135 -13.42 -15.00 -1.27
C GLU A 135 -11.96 -15.23 -1.67
N PHE A 136 -11.04 -14.39 -1.18
CA PHE A 136 -9.60 -14.50 -1.48
C PHE A 136 -9.00 -15.81 -0.99
N LEU A 137 -9.28 -16.21 0.26
CA LEU A 137 -8.75 -17.44 0.87
C LEU A 137 -9.22 -18.73 0.17
N ARG A 138 -10.41 -18.73 -0.44
CA ARG A 138 -10.90 -19.86 -1.25
C ARG A 138 -10.37 -19.86 -2.68
N GLY A 139 -9.86 -18.73 -3.15
CA GLY A 139 -9.31 -18.60 -4.50
C GLY A 139 -7.99 -19.35 -4.65
N PRO A 140 -7.50 -19.52 -5.89
CA PRO A 140 -6.21 -20.17 -6.17
C PRO A 140 -4.99 -19.39 -5.62
N TYR A 141 -5.24 -18.20 -5.04
CA TYR A 141 -4.25 -17.28 -4.50
C TYR A 141 -4.41 -17.05 -2.99
N GLY A 142 -5.42 -17.66 -2.35
CA GLY A 142 -5.49 -17.69 -0.89
C GLY A 142 -4.23 -18.36 -0.33
N ALA A 143 -3.73 -17.89 0.83
CA ALA A 143 -2.53 -18.40 1.48
C ALA A 143 -2.40 -19.91 1.26
N ASN A 144 -1.44 -20.32 0.44
CA ASN A 144 -1.32 -21.71 0.03
C ASN A 144 -1.13 -22.50 1.34
N PRO A 145 -2.02 -23.44 1.68
CA PRO A 145 -1.88 -24.15 2.95
C PRO A 145 -0.49 -24.77 2.98
N ALA A 146 0.18 -24.63 4.13
CA ALA A 146 1.55 -25.09 4.34
C ALA A 146 1.80 -26.45 3.66
N PRO A 147 2.98 -26.67 3.05
CA PRO A 147 3.26 -27.88 2.29
C PRO A 147 2.99 -29.12 3.17
N GLY A 148 1.90 -29.84 2.88
CA GLY A 148 1.43 -30.97 3.69
C GLY A 148 -0.08 -31.10 3.84
N SER A 149 -0.88 -30.09 3.46
CA SER A 149 -2.35 -30.24 3.46
C SER A 149 -2.82 -31.03 2.24
N PRO A 150 -3.66 -32.08 2.40
CA PRO A 150 -4.11 -32.89 1.29
C PRO A 150 -4.97 -32.05 0.33
N GLN A 151 -4.49 -31.86 -0.90
CA GLN A 151 -5.29 -31.25 -1.96
C GLN A 151 -6.48 -32.17 -2.24
N ALA A 152 -7.70 -31.65 -2.02
CA ALA A 152 -8.91 -32.31 -2.44
C ALA A 152 -8.96 -32.28 -3.98
N HIS A 153 -8.37 -33.28 -4.61
CA HIS A 153 -8.59 -33.56 -6.03
C HIS A 153 -10.06 -33.94 -6.22
N GLN A 154 -10.88 -32.99 -6.67
CA GLN A 154 -12.15 -33.33 -7.31
C GLN A 154 -11.83 -34.01 -8.65
N ARG A 155 -11.94 -35.34 -8.65
CA ARG A 155 -12.10 -36.13 -9.87
C ARG A 155 -13.57 -36.06 -10.30
N ALA A 156 -13.79 -35.67 -11.54
CA ALA A 156 -14.93 -36.11 -12.34
C ALA A 156 -14.37 -37.04 -13.43
#